data_AF-A0A1V4XKU9-F1
#
_entry.id   AF-A0A1V4XKU9-F1
#
_cell.length_a   1.000
_cell.length_b   1.000
_cell.length_c   1.000
_cell.angle_alpha   90.00
_cell.angle_beta   90.00
_cell.angle_gamma   90.00
#
_symmetry.space_group_name_H-M   'P 1'
#
loop_
_entity.id
_entity.type
_entity.pdbx_description
1 polymer ?
#
loop_
_entity_poly.entity_id
_entity_poly.type
_entity_poly.pdbx_seq_one_letter_code
_entity_poly.pdbx_strand_id
1 'polypeptide(L)'
;MNIQTYLDAIEGILIRCFLGGMGLLLVWFAMFVFAGDVIYPIHARWFQIPRQTFDAIHYAGMALTKIAIILFFLLPWIAVKLVSGKKAG
;
A
#
# COMPACT_ATOMS: atom_id res chain seq x y z
N MET A 1 -20.43 -15.87 19.98
CA MET A 1 -19.90 -14.68 19.27
C MET A 1 -20.75 -14.47 18.02
N ASN A 2 -21.26 -13.26 17.76
CA ASN A 2 -22.15 -12.99 16.62
C ASN A 2 -21.33 -12.70 15.36
N ILE A 3 -21.84 -13.06 14.18
CA ILE A 3 -21.23 -12.77 12.87
C ILE A 3 -20.87 -11.29 12.69
N GLN A 4 -21.66 -10.37 13.26
CA GLN A 4 -21.35 -8.93 13.17
C GLN A 4 -20.03 -8.57 13.86
N THR A 5 -19.73 -9.17 15.01
CA THR A 5 -18.46 -8.95 15.71
C THR A 5 -17.26 -9.32 14.85
N TYR A 6 -17.37 -10.41 14.07
CA TYR A 6 -16.31 -10.81 13.14
C TYR A 6 -16.19 -9.85 11.96
N LEU A 7 -17.32 -9.41 11.38
CA LEU A 7 -17.31 -8.45 10.28
C LEU A 7 -16.71 -7.10 10.71
N ASP A 8 -17.04 -6.61 11.90
CA ASP A 8 -16.48 -5.37 12.45
C ASP A 8 -14.98 -5.49 12.69
N ALA A 9 -14.52 -6.66 13.18
CA ALA A 9 -13.09 -6.94 13.36
C ALA A 9 -12.34 -6.97 12.02
N ILE A 10 -12.89 -7.66 11.02
CA ILE A 10 -12.31 -7.75 9.68
C ILE A 10 -12.29 -6.36 9.02
N GLU A 11 -13.38 -5.60 9.10
CA GLU A 11 -13.46 -4.21 8.62
C GLU A 11 -12.32 -3.38 9.22
N GLY A 12 -12.17 -3.42 10.54
CA GLY A 12 -11.15 -2.68 11.26
C GLY A 12 -9.72 -3.08 10.90
N ILE A 13 -9.48 -4.36 10.60
CA ILE A 13 -8.16 -4.83 10.15
C ILE A 13 -7.86 -4.32 8.74
N LEU A 14 -8.79 -4.53 7.81
CA LEU A 14 -8.60 -4.20 6.40
C LEU A 14 -8.33 -2.70 6.20
N ILE A 15 -9.09 -1.83 6.87
CA ILE A 15 -8.87 -0.38 6.73
C ILE A 15 -7.54 0.07 7.34
N ARG A 16 -7.11 -0.52 8.46
CA ARG A 16 -5.80 -0.19 9.08
C ARG A 16 -4.64 -0.67 8.20
N CYS A 17 -4.75 -1.85 7.58
CA CYS A 17 -3.78 -2.32 6.60
C CYS A 17 -3.74 -1.41 5.36
N PHE A 18 -4.90 -0.98 4.86
CA PHE A 18 -4.98 -0.03 3.76
C PHE A 18 -4.28 1.30 4.12
N LEU A 19 -4.63 1.91 5.25
CA LEU A 19 -4.04 3.17 5.69
C LEU A 19 -2.53 3.06 5.94
N GLY A 20 -2.09 1.98 6.60
CA GLY A 20 -0.67 1.70 6.82
C GLY A 20 0.09 1.50 5.50
N GLY A 21 -0.49 0.77 4.55
CA GLY A 21 0.07 0.58 3.21
C GLY A 21 0.17 1.89 2.43
N MET A 22 -0.87 2.73 2.49
CA MET A 22 -0.84 4.07 1.88
C MET A 22 0.20 4.97 2.53
N GLY A 23 0.37 4.91 3.85
CA GLY A 23 1.43 5.60 4.58
C GLY A 23 2.83 5.16 4.12
N LEU A 24 3.06 3.85 3.99
CA LEU A 24 4.30 3.30 3.45
C LEU A 24 4.58 3.82 2.03
N LEU A 25 3.57 3.85 1.16
CA LEU A 25 3.67 4.39 -0.19
C LEU A 25 4.04 5.88 -0.20
N LEU A 26 3.42 6.68 0.65
CA LEU A 26 3.70 8.11 0.76
C LEU A 26 5.14 8.35 1.25
N VAL A 27 5.60 7.60 2.24
CA VAL A 27 6.98 7.67 2.74
C VAL A 27 7.96 7.25 1.66
N TRP A 28 7.71 6.15 0.96
CA TRP A 28 8.56 5.69 -0.14
C TRP A 28 8.61 6.76 -1.26
N PHE A 29 7.47 7.28 -1.68
CA PHE A 29 7.40 8.34 -2.68
C PHE A 29 8.16 9.60 -2.26
N ALA A 30 7.97 10.07 -1.02
CA ALA A 30 8.68 11.23 -0.49
C ALA A 30 10.19 11.00 -0.45
N MET A 31 10.64 9.83 0.02
CA MET A 31 12.05 9.45 0.01
C MET A 31 12.62 9.44 -1.42
N PHE A 32 11.88 8.91 -2.39
CA PHE A 32 12.33 8.88 -3.78
C PHE A 32 12.41 10.28 -4.40
N VAL A 33 11.42 11.15 -4.16
CA VAL A 33 11.38 12.51 -4.72
C VAL A 33 12.40 13.44 -4.07
N PHE A 34 12.48 13.46 -2.73
CA PHE A 34 13.32 14.42 -2.01
C PHE A 34 14.73 13.93 -1.73
N ALA A 35 14.93 12.61 -1.65
CA ALA A 35 16.21 12.00 -1.35
C ALA A 35 16.73 11.07 -2.46
N GLY A 36 16.07 11.01 -3.63
CA GLY A 36 16.48 10.14 -4.74
C GLY A 36 17.94 10.34 -5.17
N ASP A 37 18.42 11.58 -5.22
CA ASP A 37 19.80 11.91 -5.59
C ASP A 37 20.83 11.52 -4.51
N VAL A 38 20.39 11.30 -3.27
CA VAL A 38 21.23 10.80 -2.16
C VAL A 38 21.17 9.27 -2.10
N ILE A 39 20.02 8.67 -2.37
CA ILE A 39 19.78 7.22 -2.30
C ILE A 39 20.42 6.50 -3.50
N TYR A 40 20.36 7.11 -4.69
CA TYR A 40 20.93 6.54 -5.92
C TYR A 40 22.41 6.16 -5.79
N PRO A 41 23.34 7.06 -5.39
CA PRO A 41 24.76 6.71 -5.27
C PRO A 41 25.04 5.63 -4.20
N ILE A 42 24.20 5.51 -3.17
CA ILE A 42 24.31 4.43 -2.18
C ILE A 42 24.00 3.08 -2.81
N HIS A 43 22.91 3.00 -3.59
CA HIS A 43 22.55 1.76 -4.30
C HIS A 43 23.52 1.45 -5.43
N ALA A 44 23.98 2.47 -6.17
CA ALA A 44 24.92 2.34 -7.27
C ALA A 44 26.29 1.77 -6.81
N ARG A 45 26.67 1.98 -5.55
CA ARG A 45 27.90 1.40 -4.96
C ARG A 45 27.82 -0.11 -4.78
N TRP A 46 26.63 -0.67 -4.56
CA TRP A 46 26.44 -2.11 -4.36
C TRP A 46 26.02 -2.81 -5.65
N PHE A 47 25.33 -2.10 -6.54
CA PHE A 47 24.84 -2.62 -7.80
C PHE A 47 25.10 -1.58 -8.90
N GLN A 48 25.77 -1.95 -9.99
CA GLN A 48 26.05 -1.05 -11.13
C GLN A 48 24.77 -0.77 -11.95
N ILE A 49 23.82 -0.03 -11.35
CA ILE A 49 22.48 0.23 -11.90
C ILE A 49 22.45 1.63 -12.53
N PRO A 50 22.10 1.76 -13.83
CA PRO A 50 21.85 3.05 -14.45
C PRO A 50 20.72 3.81 -13.75
N ARG A 51 20.80 5.14 -13.67
CA ARG A 51 19.78 5.98 -13.02
C ARG A 51 18.36 5.70 -13.52
N GLN A 52 18.20 5.58 -14.84
CA GLN A 52 16.90 5.27 -15.46
C GLN A 52 16.32 3.93 -14.96
N THR A 53 17.15 2.91 -14.79
CA THR A 53 16.73 1.61 -14.28
C THR A 53 16.36 1.68 -12.80
N PHE A 54 17.11 2.44 -12.01
CA PHE A 54 16.78 2.70 -10.61
C PHE A 54 15.40 3.36 -10.47
N ASP A 55 15.14 4.41 -11.26
CA ASP A 55 13.87 5.13 -11.27
C ASP A 55 12.71 4.20 -11.71
N ALA A 56 12.93 3.39 -12.75
CA ALA A 56 11.94 2.42 -13.22
C ALA A 56 11.59 1.36 -12.17
N ILE A 57 12.58 0.84 -11.43
CA ILE A 57 12.35 -0.13 -10.36
C ILE A 57 11.52 0.49 -9.23
N HIS A 58 11.82 1.73 -8.82
CA HIS A 58 11.08 2.40 -7.75
C HIS A 58 9.64 2.70 -8.19
N TYR A 59 9.46 3.19 -9.41
CA TYR A 59 8.14 3.46 -9.96
C TYR A 59 7.31 2.17 -10.08
N ALA A 60 7.89 1.10 -10.64
CA ALA A 60 7.23 -0.20 -10.76
C ALA A 60 6.90 -0.81 -9.39
N GLY A 61 7.83 -0.71 -8.43
CA GLY A 61 7.63 -1.15 -7.05
C GLY A 61 6.46 -0.42 -6.39
N MET A 62 6.43 0.92 -6.47
CA MET A 62 5.32 1.72 -5.95
C MET A 62 3.99 1.38 -6.64
N ALA A 63 4.00 1.20 -7.96
CA ALA A 63 2.79 0.82 -8.71
C ALA A 63 2.25 -0.54 -8.26
N LEU A 64 3.12 -1.55 -8.13
CA LEU A 64 2.75 -2.89 -7.68
C LEU A 64 2.21 -2.86 -6.24
N THR A 65 2.92 -2.17 -5.33
CA THR A 65 2.48 -2.01 -3.94
C THR A 65 1.12 -1.30 -3.86
N LYS A 66 0.90 -0.25 -4.66
CA LYS A 66 -0.39 0.46 -4.73
C LYS A 66 -1.52 -0.45 -5.19
N ILE A 67 -1.30 -1.24 -6.23
CA ILE A 67 -2.28 -2.21 -6.73
C ILE A 67 -2.58 -3.26 -5.67
N ALA A 68 -1.55 -3.82 -5.03
CA ALA A 68 -1.73 -4.82 -3.98
C ALA A 68 -2.53 -4.28 -2.78
N ILE A 69 -2.23 -3.05 -2.34
CA ILE A 69 -2.95 -2.41 -1.23
C ILE A 69 -4.44 -2.23 -1.57
N ILE A 70 -4.75 -1.79 -2.79
CA ILE A 70 -6.13 -1.61 -3.24
C ILE A 70 -6.84 -2.98 -3.33
N LEU A 71 -6.20 -3.96 -3.97
CA LEU A 71 -6.80 -5.26 -4.27
C LEU A 71 -7.04 -6.09 -3.01
N PHE A 72 -6.09 -6.11 -2.08
CA PHE A 72 -6.14 -7.00 -0.91
C PHE A 72 -6.67 -6.34 0.37
N PHE A 73 -6.76 -5.01 0.44
CA PHE A 73 -7.26 -4.32 1.63
C PHE A 73 -8.48 -3.45 1.35
N LEU A 74 -8.40 -2.53 0.37
CA LEU A 74 -9.50 -1.60 0.11
C LEU A 74 -10.73 -2.32 -0.48
N LEU A 75 -10.54 -3.13 -1.52
CA LEU A 75 -11.67 -3.84 -2.14
C LEU A 75 -12.38 -4.79 -1.17
N PRO A 76 -11.68 -5.62 -0.37
CA PRO A 76 -12.33 -6.42 0.66
C PRO A 76 -13.01 -5.57 1.74
N TRP A 77 -12.45 -4.42 2.13
CA TRP A 77 -13.08 -3.52 3.10
C TRP A 77 -14.43 -3.01 2.57
N ILE A 78 -14.47 -2.55 1.31
CA ILE A 78 -15.71 -2.13 0.65
C ILE A 78 -16.72 -3.28 0.63
N ALA A 79 -16.29 -4.50 0.27
CA ALA A 79 -17.17 -5.67 0.27
C ALA A 79 -17.78 -5.93 1.65
N VAL A 80 -16.99 -5.84 2.73
CA VAL A 80 -17.48 -5.98 4.11
C VAL A 80 -18.49 -4.88 4.46
N LYS A 81 -18.24 -3.61 4.11
CA LYS A 81 -19.19 -2.50 4.34
C LYS A 81 -20.53 -2.76 3.64
N LEU A 82 -20.49 -3.23 2.38
CA LEU A 82 -21.69 -3.50 1.60
C LEU A 82 -22.53 -4.64 2.19
N VAL A 83 -21.89 -5.67 2.76
CA VAL A 83 -22.59 -6.78 3.41
C VAL A 83 -23.14 -6.35 4.77
N SER A 84 -22.38 -5.59 5.55
CA SER A 84 -22.79 -5.13 6.88
C SER A 84 -23.93 -4.10 6.82
N GLY A 85 -23.87 -3.15 5.87
CA GLY A 85 -24.90 -2.12 5.69
C GLY A 85 -26.25 -2.64 5.18
N LYS A 86 -26.28 -3.80 4.50
CA LYS A 86 -27.54 -4.43 4.03
C LYS A 86 -28.44 -4.97 5.15
N LYS A 87 -27.94 -5.08 6.39
CA LYS A 87 -28.73 -5.59 7.54
C LYS A 87 -29.51 -4.50 8.29
N ALA A 88 -29.44 -3.24 7.86
CA ALA A 88 -30.10 -2.11 8.51
C ALA A 88 -31.37 -1.60 7.78
N GLY A 89 -31.87 -2.35 6.80
CA GLY A 89 -33.09 -2.04 6.05
C GLY A 89 -34.13 -3.15 6.15
#